data_AF-A0A1F7IEW1-F1
#
_entry.id   AF-A0A1F7IEW1-F1
#
_cell.length_a   1.000
_cell.length_b   1.000
_cell.length_c   1.000
_cell.angle_alpha   90.00
_cell.angle_beta   90.00
_cell.angle_gamma   90.00
#
_symmetry.space_group_name_H-M   'P 1'
#
loop_
_entity.id
_entity.type
_entity.pdbx_description
1 polymer ?
#
loop_
_entity_poly.entity_id
_entity_poly.type
_entity_poly.pdbx_seq_one_letter_code
_entity_poly.pdbx_strand_id
1 'polypeptide(L)'
;MLIDTNQIIQLTDLRTRLSEIIDAVYQGKSFIITEKGRIKAKIIPADLTEKKRKRELFKEITELRKKNDSYFKKSKGKVWNSVEVIRKMRDDRTKHFLKLAGIPFKK
;
A
#
# COMPACT_ATOMS: atom_id res chain seq x y z
N MET A 1 -13.01 0.20 -2.70
CA MET A 1 -12.24 -1.05 -2.56
C MET A 1 -11.32 -0.86 -1.36
N LEU A 2 -11.68 -1.45 -0.20
CA LEU A 2 -10.85 -1.38 1.00
C LEU A 2 -9.63 -2.28 0.78
N ILE A 3 -8.43 -1.71 0.87
CA ILE A 3 -7.20 -2.49 0.88
C ILE A 3 -7.12 -3.11 2.26
N ASP A 4 -7.28 -4.42 2.35
CA ASP A 4 -7.02 -5.16 3.58
C ASP A 4 -5.54 -4.96 3.96
N THR A 5 -5.27 -4.15 4.98
CA THR A 5 -3.90 -3.82 5.41
C THR A 5 -3.11 -5.04 5.85
N ASN A 6 -3.79 -6.13 6.19
CA ASN A 6 -3.20 -7.44 6.52
C ASN A 6 -2.56 -8.13 5.31
N GLN A 7 -2.71 -7.60 4.10
CA GLN A 7 -2.10 -8.12 2.88
C GLN A 7 -0.81 -7.38 2.50
N ILE A 8 -0.36 -6.39 3.27
CA ILE A 8 0.91 -5.69 3.02
C ILE A 8 2.00 -6.28 3.91
N ILE A 9 3.04 -6.86 3.32
CA ILE A 9 4.16 -7.50 4.01
C ILE A 9 5.50 -6.85 3.66
N GLN A 10 6.48 -6.86 4.57
CA GLN A 10 7.84 -6.44 4.25
C GLN A 10 8.59 -7.56 3.52
N LEU A 11 9.59 -7.19 2.72
CA LEU A 11 10.48 -8.14 2.04
C LEU A 11 11.21 -9.06 3.02
N THR A 12 11.50 -8.58 4.23
CA THR A 12 12.08 -9.40 5.32
C THR A 12 11.13 -10.48 5.78
N ASP A 13 9.84 -10.15 5.94
CA ASP A 13 8.80 -11.08 6.39
C ASP A 13 8.52 -12.13 5.31
N LEU A 14 8.59 -11.72 4.04
CA LEU A 14 8.49 -12.65 2.92
C LEU A 14 9.63 -13.68 2.95
N ARG A 15 10.86 -13.28 3.29
CA ARG A 15 12.01 -14.19 3.35
C ARG A 15 11.90 -15.18 4.50
N THR A 16 11.37 -14.76 5.64
CA THR A 16 11.26 -15.61 6.83
C THR A 16 10.06 -16.55 6.79
N ARG A 17 8.96 -16.14 6.16
CA ARG A 17 7.68 -16.88 6.16
C ARG A 17 7.20 -17.28 4.76
N LEU A 18 8.15 -17.51 3.84
CA LEU A 18 7.84 -17.72 2.42
C LEU A 18 6.82 -18.86 2.22
N SER A 19 7.01 -20.00 2.87
CA SER A 19 6.14 -21.17 2.71
C SER A 19 4.69 -20.87 3.14
N GLU A 20 4.49 -20.29 4.33
CA GLU A 20 3.16 -19.91 4.83
C GLU A 20 2.46 -18.92 3.89
N ILE A 21 3.23 -17.97 3.34
CA ILE A 21 2.71 -16.97 2.41
C ILE A 21 2.31 -17.61 1.08
N ILE A 22 3.11 -18.55 0.57
CA ILE A 22 2.78 -19.29 -0.66
C ILE A 22 1.53 -20.14 -0.46
N ASP A 23 1.40 -20.85 0.67
CA ASP A 23 0.20 -21.65 0.99
C ASP A 23 -1.04 -20.76 1.08
N ALA A 24 -0.91 -19.61 1.74
CA ALA A 24 -1.98 -18.61 1.81
C ALA A 24 -2.37 -18.06 0.44
N VAL A 25 -1.40 -17.86 -0.46
CA VAL A 25 -1.64 -17.44 -1.85
C VAL A 25 -2.33 -18.55 -2.64
N TYR A 26 -1.94 -19.80 -2.44
CA TYR A 26 -2.59 -20.95 -3.06
C TYR A 26 -4.07 -21.04 -2.64
N GLN A 27 -4.38 -20.70 -1.39
CA GLN A 27 -5.76 -20.61 -0.86
C GLN A 27 -6.55 -19.38 -1.35
N GLY A 28 -6.00 -18.56 -2.23
CA GLY A 28 -6.71 -17.42 -2.84
C GLY A 28 -6.36 -16.05 -2.28
N LYS A 29 -5.43 -15.93 -1.30
CA LYS A 29 -5.03 -14.62 -0.76
C LYS A 29 -4.04 -13.91 -1.69
N SER A 30 -4.08 -12.58 -1.72
CA SER A 30 -3.07 -11.77 -2.41
C SER A 30 -2.24 -10.98 -1.42
N PHE A 31 -0.97 -10.75 -1.73
CA PHE A 31 -0.07 -9.97 -0.86
C PHE A 31 0.68 -8.91 -1.66
N ILE A 32 0.84 -7.72 -1.07
CA ILE A 32 1.66 -6.63 -1.58
C ILE A 32 2.98 -6.63 -0.80
N ILE A 33 4.09 -6.78 -1.53
CA ILE A 33 5.42 -6.79 -0.95
C ILE A 33 5.98 -5.37 -0.97
N THR A 34 6.43 -4.92 0.20
CA THR A 34 7.07 -3.61 0.36
C THR A 34 8.49 -3.75 0.90
N GLU A 35 9.34 -2.80 0.56
CA GLU A 35 10.68 -2.67 1.11
C GLU A 35 10.93 -1.19 1.39
N LYS A 36 11.24 -0.85 2.65
CA LYS A 36 11.48 0.53 3.10
C LYS A 36 10.32 1.47 2.69
N GLY A 37 9.07 1.01 2.84
CA GLY A 37 7.86 1.77 2.52
C GLY A 37 7.54 1.90 1.02
N ARG A 38 8.32 1.26 0.14
CA ARG A 38 8.06 1.23 -1.32
C ARG A 38 7.51 -0.12 -1.74
N ILE A 39 6.45 -0.11 -2.54
CA ILE A 39 5.88 -1.33 -3.15
C ILE A 39 6.88 -1.87 -4.18
N LYS A 40 7.26 -3.13 -4.03
CA LYS A 40 8.19 -3.84 -4.93
C LYS A 40 7.48 -4.85 -5.83
N ALA A 41 6.52 -5.59 -5.28
CA ALA A 41 5.82 -6.64 -5.99
C ALA A 41 4.44 -6.92 -5.40
N LYS A 42 3.62 -7.69 -6.11
CA LYS A 42 2.36 -8.26 -5.62
C LYS A 42 2.36 -9.75 -5.97
N ILE A 43 2.10 -10.60 -5.00
CA ILE A 43 1.89 -12.04 -5.20
C ILE A 43 0.39 -12.28 -5.25
N ILE A 44 -0.05 -13.05 -6.25
CA ILE A 44 -1.45 -13.41 -6.48
C ILE A 44 -1.57 -14.90 -6.79
N PRO A 45 -2.73 -15.51 -6.51
CA PRO A 45 -3.06 -16.87 -6.93
C PRO A 45 -2.90 -17.08 -8.43
N ALA A 46 -2.37 -18.24 -8.83
CA ALA A 46 -2.12 -18.58 -10.24
C ALA A 46 -3.43 -18.62 -11.06
N ASP A 47 -4.54 -19.01 -10.45
CA ASP A 47 -5.85 -19.10 -11.11
C ASP A 47 -6.42 -17.73 -11.48
N LEU A 48 -5.92 -16.65 -10.87
CA LEU A 48 -6.28 -15.27 -11.22
C LEU A 48 -5.49 -14.74 -12.44
N THR A 49 -4.61 -15.55 -13.03
CA THR A 49 -3.68 -15.17 -14.10
C THR A 49 -4.26 -15.31 -15.50
N GLU A 50 -5.57 -15.09 -15.69
CA GLU A 50 -6.09 -14.90 -17.04
C GLU A 50 -5.45 -13.65 -17.69
N LYS A 51 -5.02 -13.77 -18.95
CA LYS A 51 -4.23 -12.76 -19.68
C LYS A 51 -4.85 -11.35 -19.65
N LYS A 52 -6.18 -11.21 -19.59
CA LYS A 52 -6.89 -9.92 -19.45
C LYS A 52 -6.66 -9.29 -18.07
N ARG A 53 -6.84 -10.04 -16.98
CA ARG A 53 -6.64 -9.58 -15.59
C ARG A 53 -5.19 -9.19 -15.29
N LYS A 54 -4.22 -9.87 -15.90
CA LYS A 54 -2.80 -9.52 -15.74
C LYS A 54 -2.51 -8.07 -16.14
N ARG A 55 -3.03 -7.59 -17.28
CA ARG A 55 -2.82 -6.20 -17.73
C ARG A 55 -3.47 -5.17 -16.80
N GLU A 56 -4.65 -5.47 -16.28
CA GLU A 56 -5.36 -4.62 -15.32
C GLU A 56 -4.62 -4.53 -13.98
N LEU A 57 -4.15 -5.68 -13.46
CA LEU A 57 -3.34 -5.73 -12.24
C LEU A 57 -2.02 -4.97 -12.39
N PHE A 58 -1.34 -5.09 -13.54
CA PHE A 58 -0.14 -4.31 -13.80
C PHE A 58 -0.43 -2.81 -13.87
N LYS A 59 -1.53 -2.39 -14.49
CA LYS A 59 -1.99 -0.99 -14.47
C LYS A 59 -2.26 -0.49 -13.05
N GLU A 60 -3.00 -1.26 -12.25
CA GLU A 60 -3.28 -0.94 -10.85
C GLU A 60 -2.00 -0.79 -10.01
N ILE A 61 -1.04 -1.71 -10.18
CA ILE A 61 0.28 -1.62 -9.52
C ILE A 61 1.04 -0.36 -9.96
N THR A 62 0.99 -0.01 -11.25
CA THR A 62 1.67 1.19 -11.74
C THR A 62 1.01 2.46 -11.22
N GLU A 63 -0.31 2.50 -11.12
CA GLU A 63 -1.05 3.62 -10.55
C GLU A 63 -0.80 3.76 -9.05
N LEU A 64 -0.79 2.66 -8.29
CA LEU A 64 -0.44 2.66 -6.87
C LEU A 64 1.00 3.14 -6.66
N ARG A 65 1.94 2.65 -7.48
CA ARG A 65 3.33 3.13 -7.47
C ARG A 65 3.42 4.62 -7.79
N LYS A 66 2.71 5.11 -8.81
CA LYS A 66 2.68 6.54 -9.17
C LYS A 66 2.06 7.39 -8.06
N LYS A 67 0.97 6.96 -7.43
CA LYS A 67 0.39 7.65 -6.27
C LYS A 67 1.40 7.71 -5.15
N ASN A 68 1.97 6.56 -4.75
CA ASN A 68 2.98 6.50 -3.70
C ASN A 68 4.19 7.38 -4.03
N ASP A 69 4.77 7.23 -5.23
CA ASP A 69 5.88 8.06 -5.71
C ASP A 69 5.51 9.54 -5.83
N SER A 70 4.27 9.92 -6.13
CA SER A 70 3.86 11.33 -6.18
C SER A 70 3.79 11.96 -4.78
N TYR A 71 3.38 11.18 -3.77
CA TYR A 71 3.50 11.57 -2.36
C TYR A 71 4.97 11.73 -1.96
N PHE A 72 5.87 10.88 -2.47
CA PHE A 72 7.32 10.94 -2.17
C PHE A 72 8.14 11.89 -3.06
N LYS A 73 7.70 12.23 -4.28
CA LYS A 73 8.39 13.13 -5.22
C LYS A 73 8.03 14.60 -5.02
N LYS A 74 6.88 14.92 -4.42
CA LYS A 74 6.58 16.30 -3.97
C LYS A 74 7.57 16.82 -2.92
N SER A 75 8.45 15.95 -2.43
CA SER A 75 9.50 16.24 -1.46
C SER A 75 10.89 15.90 -2.00
N LYS A 76 11.23 16.34 -3.21
CA LYS A 76 12.62 16.29 -3.68
C LYS A 76 13.50 17.04 -2.67
N GLY A 77 14.36 16.32 -1.95
CA GLY A 77 15.41 16.87 -1.10
C GLY A 77 15.15 16.90 0.41
N LYS A 78 13.94 16.61 0.90
CA LYS A 78 13.67 16.62 2.35
C LYS A 78 13.75 15.19 2.90
N VAL A 79 14.75 14.89 3.73
CA VAL A 79 14.72 13.69 4.58
C VAL A 79 13.51 13.85 5.49
N TRP A 80 12.48 13.06 5.25
CA TRP A 80 11.28 13.13 6.08
C TRP A 80 11.59 12.54 7.44
N ASN A 81 11.51 13.38 8.47
CA ASN A 81 11.43 12.90 9.84
C ASN A 81 10.11 12.11 9.96
N SER A 82 10.20 10.84 10.39
CA SER A 82 9.04 9.95 10.56
C SER A 82 7.94 10.59 11.40
N VAL A 83 8.31 11.46 12.34
CA VAL A 83 7.38 12.23 13.17
C VAL A 83 6.55 13.21 12.35
N GLU A 84 7.15 13.91 11.38
CA GLU A 84 6.42 14.86 10.51
C GLU A 84 5.41 14.13 9.61
N VAL A 85 5.78 12.96 9.09
CA VAL A 85 4.89 12.13 8.27
C VAL A 85 3.70 11.64 9.10
N ILE A 86 3.94 11.12 10.29
CA ILE A 86 2.90 10.63 11.20
C ILE A 86 1.97 11.78 11.62
N ARG A 87 2.50 12.97 11.90
CA ARG A 87 1.69 14.17 12.21
C ARG A 87 0.76 14.52 11.05
N LYS A 88 1.30 14.57 9.83
CA LYS A 88 0.50 14.87 8.63
C LYS A 88 -0.60 13.83 8.39
N MET A 89 -0.28 12.54 8.56
CA MET A 89 -1.26 11.46 8.47
C MET A 89 -2.37 11.58 9.52
N ARG A 90 -2.03 11.98 10.77
CA ARG A 90 -3.02 12.24 11.81
C ARG A 90 -3.90 13.43 11.44
N ASP A 91 -3.33 14.54 10.99
CA ASP A 91 -4.08 15.74 10.61
C ASP A 91 -5.05 15.46 9.46
N ASP A 92 -4.59 14.75 8.42
CA ASP A 92 -5.42 14.39 7.27
C ASP A 92 -6.56 13.43 7.68
N ARG A 93 -6.30 12.51 8.60
CA ARG A 93 -7.32 11.64 9.19
C ARG A 93 -8.34 12.43 10.00
N THR A 94 -7.88 13.36 10.84
CA THR A 94 -8.76 14.22 11.66
C THR A 94 -9.62 15.13 10.78
N LYS A 95 -9.05 15.72 9.71
CA LYS A 95 -9.81 16.47 8.70
C LYS A 95 -10.90 15.64 8.06
N HIS A 96 -10.60 14.40 7.70
CA HIS A 96 -11.57 13.50 7.09
C HIS A 96 -12.73 13.21 8.05
N PHE A 97 -12.44 12.89 9.31
CA PHE A 97 -13.47 12.66 10.32
C PHE A 97 -14.31 13.90 10.63
N LEU A 98 -13.67 15.07 10.77
CA LEU A 98 -14.39 16.32 11.00
C LEU A 98 -15.28 16.69 9.81
N LYS A 99 -14.82 16.46 8.58
CA LYS A 99 -15.63 16.63 7.37
C LYS A 99 -16.86 15.70 7.37
N LEU A 100 -16.70 14.44 7.78
CA LEU A 100 -17.82 13.50 7.90
C LEU A 100 -18.81 13.93 8.98
N ALA A 101 -18.32 14.54 10.06
CA ALA A 101 -19.14 15.08 11.14
C ALA A 101 -19.76 16.46 10.83
N GLY A 102 -19.48 17.06 9.66
CA GLY A 102 -19.93 18.41 9.31
C GLY A 102 -19.26 19.53 10.11
N ILE A 103 -18.17 19.24 10.82
CA ILE A 103 -17.46 20.18 11.70
C ILE A 103 -16.28 20.81 10.92
N PRO A 104 -16.12 22.14 10.94
CA PRO A 104 -15.00 22.80 10.27
C PRO A 104 -13.67 22.48 10.97
N PHE A 105 -12.67 22.07 10.19
CA PHE A 105 -11.32 21.83 10.68
C PHE A 105 -10.60 23.17 10.96
N LYS A 106 -10.32 23.48 12.23
CA LYS A 106 -9.38 24.54 12.62
C LYS A 106 -8.02 23.93 12.92
N LYS A 107 -6.98 24.53 12.32
CA LYS A 107 -5.58 24.10 12.41
C LYS A 107 -4.91 24.72 13.62
#